data_AF-A0AAD9PVN9-F1
#
_entry.id   AF-A0AAD9PVN9-F1
#
_cell.length_a   1.000
_cell.length_b   1.000
_cell.length_c   1.000
_cell.angle_alpha   90.00
_cell.angle_beta   90.00
_cell.angle_gamma   90.00
#
_symmetry.space_group_name_H-M   'P 1'
#
loop_
_entity.id
_entity.type
_entity.pdbx_description
1 polymer ?
#
loop_
_entity_poly.entity_id
_entity_poly.type
_entity_poly.pdbx_seq_one_letter_code
_entity_poly.pdbx_strand_id
1 'polypeptide(L)'
;MDRIVRIQPMQYIHLLDLNTNVTVLEIGPKSLILQDNHELVEGPLPFVVIPPGHYCVIENPVKQPCEPGKQCDLKHGSREMRFFKEPFPLYPGESIEGARNLAGYKTGIKPLPVIGQNEGLQLTAIMDHIDGDEERNTGDMWQLEGPLTYMPTPFAEIVKRLQPCIIKHGEAIRLRAKQDLIDKKGKERVTSEEWLIRELGAYLPGVYEEVVGVVRAHTLTENKALLMRAKQTCEDALGNERNAGDEWLVTSEDTEFYIPEVSEEVVVEVARTVLSRQEYCIITDPVNSKGRNQLGKRELRKGVTSFFLRPGEDLEGGILKSYILENDEALVLSAVDHFDDYSIKRKPYHFVKMTGFMSGISRVVRAVMGPQSYLLKAYEELWDKELSEEVEDILK
;
A
#
# COMPACT_ATOMS: atom_id res chain seq x y z
N MET A 1 -32.51 -25.59 -64.39
CA MET A 1 -32.37 -24.85 -63.13
C MET A 1 -31.30 -23.80 -63.38
N ASP A 2 -31.66 -22.52 -63.31
CA ASP A 2 -30.76 -21.43 -63.68
C ASP A 2 -29.53 -21.40 -62.78
N ARG A 3 -28.40 -21.87 -63.32
CA ARG A 3 -27.07 -21.85 -62.71
C ARG A 3 -26.39 -20.48 -62.86
N ILE A 4 -27.16 -19.40 -62.76
CA ILE A 4 -26.62 -18.05 -62.93
C ILE A 4 -26.43 -17.42 -61.56
N VAL A 5 -25.18 -17.15 -61.19
CA VAL A 5 -24.81 -16.43 -59.97
C VAL A 5 -24.54 -14.97 -60.35
N ARG A 6 -25.34 -14.06 -59.79
CA ARG A 6 -25.16 -12.61 -59.97
C ARG A 6 -24.43 -12.04 -58.76
N ILE A 7 -23.20 -11.58 -58.97
CA ILE A 7 -22.39 -10.94 -57.96
C ILE A 7 -22.55 -9.43 -58.14
N GLN A 8 -23.13 -8.75 -57.15
CA GLN A 8 -23.31 -7.30 -57.18
C GLN A 8 -21.98 -6.55 -56.91
N PRO A 9 -21.89 -5.24 -57.16
CA PRO A 9 -20.76 -4.45 -56.67
C PRO A 9 -20.53 -4.66 -55.17
N MET A 10 -19.26 -4.70 -54.74
CA MET A 10 -18.87 -4.97 -53.34
C MET A 10 -19.39 -6.31 -52.79
N GLN A 11 -19.57 -7.29 -53.67
CA GLN A 11 -19.80 -8.68 -53.29
C GLN A 11 -18.74 -9.61 -53.90
N TYR A 12 -18.54 -10.74 -53.24
CA TYR A 12 -17.68 -11.82 -53.71
C TYR A 12 -18.34 -13.18 -53.50
N ILE A 13 -17.83 -14.20 -54.19
CA ILE A 13 -18.15 -15.61 -53.97
C ILE A 13 -16.86 -16.42 -53.88
N HIS A 14 -16.95 -17.61 -53.28
CA HIS A 14 -15.95 -18.65 -53.41
C HIS A 14 -16.48 -19.76 -54.30
N LEU A 15 -15.74 -20.08 -55.36
CA LEU A 15 -16.13 -21.06 -56.36
C LEU A 15 -15.11 -22.19 -56.40
N LEU A 16 -15.57 -23.42 -56.22
CA LEU A 16 -14.76 -24.64 -56.35
C LEU A 16 -14.86 -25.16 -57.78
N ASP A 17 -13.71 -25.35 -58.44
CA ASP A 17 -13.61 -26.12 -59.67
C ASP A 17 -13.30 -27.58 -59.33
N LEU A 18 -14.23 -28.48 -59.64
CA LEU A 18 -14.16 -29.91 -59.33
C LEU A 18 -13.10 -30.65 -60.16
N ASN A 19 -12.65 -30.09 -61.29
CA ASN A 19 -11.59 -30.72 -62.10
C ASN A 19 -10.21 -30.49 -61.47
N THR A 20 -9.97 -29.30 -60.95
CA THR A 20 -8.69 -28.90 -60.34
C THR A 20 -8.69 -29.03 -58.82
N ASN A 21 -9.87 -29.18 -58.21
CA ASN A 21 -10.13 -29.13 -56.78
C ASN A 21 -9.61 -27.84 -56.12
N VAL A 22 -9.64 -26.73 -56.87
CA VAL A 22 -9.19 -25.41 -56.42
C VAL A 22 -10.39 -24.53 -56.14
N THR A 23 -10.43 -23.92 -54.96
CA THR A 23 -11.40 -22.86 -54.64
C THR A 23 -10.81 -21.50 -54.96
N VAL A 24 -11.52 -20.71 -55.77
CA VAL A 24 -11.09 -19.38 -56.22
C VAL A 24 -12.04 -18.29 -55.76
N LEU A 25 -11.51 -17.08 -55.62
CA LEU A 25 -12.29 -15.89 -55.33
C LEU A 25 -12.83 -15.27 -56.64
N GLU A 26 -14.11 -14.93 -56.68
CA GLU A 26 -14.71 -14.15 -57.76
C GLU A 26 -15.39 -12.90 -57.19
N ILE A 27 -15.14 -11.74 -57.80
CA ILE A 27 -15.56 -10.42 -57.32
C ILE A 27 -16.55 -9.80 -58.31
N GLY A 28 -17.59 -9.14 -57.79
CA GLY A 28 -18.57 -8.40 -58.61
C GLY A 28 -18.14 -6.98 -58.98
N PRO A 29 -18.84 -6.30 -59.91
CA PRO A 29 -20.07 -6.74 -60.56
C PRO A 29 -19.84 -7.72 -61.72
N LYS A 30 -20.36 -8.94 -61.61
CA LYS A 30 -20.20 -10.00 -62.62
C LYS A 30 -21.38 -10.96 -62.55
N SER A 31 -21.87 -11.41 -63.71
CA SER A 31 -22.83 -12.51 -63.79
C SER A 31 -22.11 -13.73 -64.31
N LEU A 32 -22.05 -14.78 -63.49
CA LEU A 32 -21.38 -16.04 -63.81
C LEU A 32 -22.41 -17.12 -64.10
N ILE A 33 -22.16 -17.91 -65.15
CA ILE A 33 -22.93 -19.12 -65.45
C ILE A 33 -22.09 -20.30 -64.96
N LEU A 34 -22.56 -20.98 -63.90
CA LEU A 34 -21.86 -22.13 -63.33
C LEU A 34 -21.90 -23.31 -64.32
N GLN A 35 -20.71 -23.83 -64.64
CA GLN A 35 -20.53 -25.01 -65.47
C GLN A 35 -20.81 -26.27 -64.63
N ASP A 36 -20.88 -27.45 -65.26
CA ASP A 36 -21.12 -28.72 -64.54
C ASP A 36 -20.02 -29.05 -63.51
N ASN A 37 -18.79 -28.61 -63.76
CA ASN A 37 -17.63 -28.80 -62.89
C ASN A 37 -17.45 -27.67 -61.86
N HIS A 38 -18.39 -26.74 -61.72
CA HIS A 38 -18.28 -25.63 -60.77
C HIS A 38 -19.29 -25.77 -59.63
N GLU A 39 -18.81 -25.64 -58.40
CA GLU A 39 -19.62 -25.65 -57.19
C GLU A 39 -19.46 -24.32 -56.43
N LEU A 40 -20.59 -23.73 -56.03
CA LEU A 40 -20.60 -22.50 -55.23
C LEU A 40 -20.40 -22.87 -53.76
N VAL A 41 -19.23 -22.52 -53.20
CA VAL A 41 -18.87 -22.83 -51.81
C VAL A 41 -19.45 -21.79 -50.86
N GLU A 42 -19.25 -20.50 -51.18
CA GLU A 42 -19.70 -19.38 -50.35
C GLU A 42 -20.23 -18.23 -51.20
N GLY A 43 -21.26 -17.55 -50.69
CA GLY A 43 -21.78 -16.29 -51.21
C GLY A 43 -22.97 -16.36 -52.18
N PRO A 44 -23.35 -15.22 -52.78
CA PRO A 44 -22.69 -13.91 -52.73
C PRO A 44 -22.62 -13.28 -51.32
N LEU A 45 -21.41 -12.92 -50.89
CA LEU A 45 -21.12 -12.27 -49.61
C LEU A 45 -20.71 -10.81 -49.81
N PRO A 46 -21.08 -9.90 -48.90
CA PRO A 46 -20.60 -8.52 -48.93
C PRO A 46 -19.12 -8.43 -48.58
N PHE A 47 -18.45 -7.41 -49.12
CA PHE A 47 -17.11 -7.05 -48.70
C PHE A 47 -17.07 -6.72 -47.20
N VAL A 48 -15.93 -7.00 -46.58
CA VAL A 48 -15.63 -6.62 -45.21
C VAL A 48 -15.37 -5.11 -45.19
N VAL A 49 -16.19 -4.40 -44.44
CA VAL A 49 -16.04 -2.96 -44.21
C VAL A 49 -15.65 -2.76 -42.76
N ILE A 50 -14.43 -2.30 -42.52
CA ILE A 50 -13.96 -1.90 -41.19
C ILE A 50 -14.27 -0.40 -41.05
N PRO A 51 -14.97 0.06 -39.99
CA PRO A 51 -15.17 1.49 -39.73
C PRO A 51 -13.88 2.17 -39.22
N PRO A 52 -13.77 3.52 -39.29
CA PRO A 52 -12.69 4.25 -38.62
C PRO A 52 -12.60 3.90 -37.13
N GLY A 53 -11.38 3.81 -36.61
CA GLY A 53 -11.16 3.45 -35.19
C GLY A 53 -11.44 1.99 -34.84
N HIS A 54 -11.56 1.11 -35.84
CA HIS A 54 -11.78 -0.33 -35.66
C HIS A 54 -10.73 -1.15 -36.39
N TYR A 55 -10.67 -2.43 -36.04
CA TYR A 55 -9.84 -3.45 -36.68
C TYR A 55 -10.55 -4.80 -36.69
N CYS A 56 -10.04 -5.74 -37.48
CA CYS A 56 -10.40 -7.15 -37.37
C CYS A 56 -9.13 -8.01 -37.41
N VAL A 57 -9.22 -9.21 -36.86
CA VAL A 57 -8.14 -10.20 -36.91
C VAL A 57 -8.50 -11.24 -37.95
N ILE A 58 -7.65 -11.39 -38.95
CA ILE A 58 -7.79 -12.41 -40.00
C ILE A 58 -6.96 -13.62 -39.60
N GLU A 59 -7.61 -14.78 -39.57
CA GLU A 59 -6.95 -16.07 -39.40
C GLU A 59 -6.63 -16.67 -40.77
N ASN A 60 -5.48 -17.33 -40.86
CA ASN A 60 -4.95 -17.91 -42.09
C ASN A 60 -4.87 -16.89 -43.25
N PRO A 61 -4.27 -15.70 -43.02
CA PRO A 61 -4.24 -14.64 -44.03
C PRO A 61 -3.52 -15.08 -45.30
N VAL A 62 -3.95 -14.56 -46.44
CA VAL A 62 -3.26 -14.79 -47.71
C VAL A 62 -1.82 -14.25 -47.69
N LYS A 63 -0.88 -14.95 -48.32
CA LYS A 63 0.52 -14.51 -48.41
C LYS A 63 0.66 -13.23 -49.21
N GLN A 64 -0.06 -13.15 -50.33
CA GLN A 64 -0.12 -12.02 -51.25
C GLN A 64 -1.51 -11.95 -51.87
N PRO A 65 -2.07 -10.76 -52.15
CA PRO A 65 -3.34 -10.64 -52.84
C PRO A 65 -3.34 -11.42 -54.16
N CYS A 66 -4.20 -12.43 -54.27
CA CYS A 66 -4.38 -13.21 -55.48
C CYS A 66 -5.41 -12.54 -56.39
N GLU A 67 -5.19 -12.63 -57.71
CA GLU A 67 -6.18 -12.17 -58.68
C GLU A 67 -7.44 -13.06 -58.65
N PRO A 68 -8.63 -12.49 -58.93
CA PRO A 68 -9.84 -13.29 -59.04
C PRO A 68 -9.69 -14.44 -60.04
N GLY A 69 -10.23 -15.61 -59.69
CA GLY A 69 -10.13 -16.83 -60.49
C GLY A 69 -8.80 -17.60 -60.36
N LYS A 70 -7.87 -17.15 -59.51
CA LYS A 70 -6.63 -17.89 -59.21
C LYS A 70 -6.64 -18.50 -57.81
N GLN A 71 -5.83 -19.55 -57.65
CA GLN A 71 -5.57 -20.14 -56.33
C GLN A 71 -4.79 -19.15 -55.46
N CYS A 72 -5.11 -19.13 -54.16
CA CYS A 72 -4.49 -18.26 -53.19
C CYS A 72 -3.70 -19.09 -52.18
N ASP A 73 -2.47 -18.66 -51.87
CA ASP A 73 -1.64 -19.32 -50.87
C ASP A 73 -1.84 -18.66 -49.50
N LEU A 74 -2.24 -19.44 -48.50
CA LEU A 74 -2.48 -18.94 -47.14
C LEU A 74 -1.25 -19.13 -46.24
N LYS A 75 -1.16 -18.29 -45.21
CA LYS A 75 -0.27 -18.49 -44.05
C LYS A 75 -1.06 -19.21 -42.95
N HIS A 76 -1.17 -20.52 -43.07
CA HIS A 76 -1.89 -21.33 -42.09
C HIS A 76 -1.35 -21.15 -40.67
N GLY A 77 -2.25 -21.01 -39.70
CA GLY A 77 -1.92 -20.80 -38.28
C GLY A 77 -1.40 -19.39 -37.94
N SER A 78 -1.33 -18.48 -38.91
CA SER A 78 -0.94 -17.09 -38.69
C SER A 78 -2.15 -16.17 -38.51
N ARG A 79 -1.90 -15.00 -37.92
CA ARG A 79 -2.89 -13.93 -37.74
C ARG A 79 -2.41 -12.64 -38.41
N GLU A 80 -3.34 -11.88 -38.98
CA GLU A 80 -3.07 -10.55 -39.54
C GLU A 80 -4.11 -9.55 -39.03
N MET A 81 -3.64 -8.37 -38.64
CA MET A 81 -4.51 -7.31 -38.13
C MET A 81 -4.82 -6.37 -39.30
N ARG A 82 -6.09 -6.30 -39.71
CA ARG A 82 -6.56 -5.36 -40.73
C ARG A 82 -7.27 -4.19 -40.05
N PHE A 83 -6.92 -2.97 -40.47
CA PHE A 83 -7.45 -1.71 -39.94
C PHE A 83 -8.33 -1.00 -40.97
N PHE A 84 -8.94 0.12 -40.58
CA PHE A 84 -9.72 0.99 -41.47
C PHE A 84 -8.98 1.30 -42.78
N LYS A 85 -9.50 0.76 -43.90
CA LYS A 85 -9.02 0.92 -45.29
C LYS A 85 -10.19 0.67 -46.27
N GLU A 86 -9.90 0.59 -47.56
CA GLU A 86 -10.86 0.18 -48.59
C GLU A 86 -11.50 -1.18 -48.25
N PRO A 87 -12.81 -1.36 -48.51
CA PRO A 87 -13.49 -2.64 -48.33
C PRO A 87 -12.78 -3.77 -49.08
N PHE A 88 -12.69 -4.95 -48.47
CA PHE A 88 -11.98 -6.09 -49.05
C PHE A 88 -12.82 -7.38 -48.98
N PRO A 89 -12.65 -8.31 -49.94
CA PRO A 89 -13.20 -9.65 -49.84
C PRO A 89 -12.34 -10.51 -48.90
N LEU A 90 -12.91 -11.59 -48.36
CA LEU A 90 -12.13 -12.63 -47.71
C LEU A 90 -11.72 -13.67 -48.76
N TYR A 91 -10.47 -14.08 -48.74
CA TYR A 91 -9.99 -15.13 -49.63
C TYR A 91 -10.48 -16.51 -49.15
N PRO A 92 -10.61 -17.51 -50.04
CA PRO A 92 -10.95 -18.87 -49.64
C PRO A 92 -10.03 -19.37 -48.53
N GLY A 93 -10.61 -19.77 -47.38
CA GLY A 93 -9.89 -20.23 -46.20
C GLY A 93 -9.49 -19.14 -45.18
N GLU A 94 -9.65 -17.86 -45.50
CA GLU A 94 -9.57 -16.79 -44.50
C GLU A 94 -10.84 -16.78 -43.64
N SER A 95 -10.67 -16.56 -42.33
CA SER A 95 -11.76 -16.30 -41.39
C SER A 95 -11.47 -15.06 -40.57
N ILE A 96 -12.53 -14.39 -40.10
CA ILE A 96 -12.39 -13.29 -39.13
C ILE A 96 -12.59 -13.88 -37.72
N GLU A 97 -11.63 -13.65 -36.85
CA GLU A 97 -11.69 -14.08 -35.45
C GLU A 97 -12.92 -13.46 -34.75
N GLY A 98 -13.75 -14.30 -34.12
CA GLY A 98 -14.99 -13.88 -33.45
C GLY A 98 -16.17 -13.60 -34.39
N ALA A 99 -16.02 -13.77 -35.70
CA ALA A 99 -17.15 -13.78 -36.63
C ALA A 99 -17.92 -15.11 -36.50
N ARG A 100 -19.27 -15.06 -36.54
CA ARG A 100 -20.09 -16.28 -36.52
C ARG A 100 -19.99 -17.10 -37.81
N ASN A 101 -19.88 -16.40 -38.93
CA ASN A 101 -19.69 -16.92 -40.28
C ASN A 101 -19.25 -15.75 -41.19
N LEU A 102 -18.92 -16.03 -42.45
CA LEU A 102 -18.44 -15.02 -43.40
C LEU A 102 -19.48 -13.91 -43.68
N ALA A 103 -20.77 -14.24 -43.68
CA ALA A 103 -21.85 -13.24 -43.85
C ALA A 103 -22.03 -12.32 -42.63
N GLY A 104 -21.78 -12.86 -41.43
CA GLY A 104 -21.89 -12.20 -40.13
C GLY A 104 -20.58 -11.59 -39.64
N TYR A 105 -19.67 -11.20 -40.54
CA TYR A 105 -18.32 -10.73 -40.20
C TYR A 105 -18.29 -9.57 -39.20
N LYS A 106 -19.34 -8.76 -39.15
CA LYS A 106 -19.44 -7.58 -38.28
C LYS A 106 -19.23 -7.89 -36.80
N THR A 107 -19.55 -9.10 -36.34
CA THR A 107 -19.33 -9.49 -34.94
C THR A 107 -17.84 -9.66 -34.59
N GLY A 108 -16.98 -9.86 -35.59
CA GLY A 108 -15.53 -9.94 -35.43
C GLY A 108 -14.80 -8.61 -35.62
N ILE A 109 -15.52 -7.51 -35.90
CA ILE A 109 -14.93 -6.16 -35.94
C ILE A 109 -14.83 -5.63 -34.52
N LYS A 110 -13.62 -5.28 -34.09
CA LYS A 110 -13.30 -4.83 -32.74
C LYS A 110 -12.92 -3.34 -32.76
N PRO A 111 -13.36 -2.52 -31.80
CA PRO A 111 -12.89 -1.14 -31.67
C PRO A 111 -11.42 -1.10 -31.23
N LEU A 112 -10.67 -0.10 -31.69
CA LEU A 112 -9.29 0.10 -31.24
C LEU A 112 -9.27 0.44 -29.73
N PRO A 113 -8.37 -0.17 -28.95
CA PRO A 113 -8.24 0.15 -27.54
C PRO A 113 -7.71 1.57 -27.34
N VAL A 114 -8.59 2.48 -26.92
CA VAL A 114 -8.20 3.82 -26.45
C VAL A 114 -7.83 3.73 -24.97
N ILE A 115 -6.68 4.30 -24.60
CA ILE A 115 -6.15 4.39 -23.24
C ILE A 115 -6.26 5.86 -22.81
N GLY A 116 -7.02 6.13 -21.76
CA GLY A 116 -7.23 7.48 -21.23
C GLY A 116 -6.03 8.02 -20.46
N GLN A 117 -6.12 9.27 -20.00
CA GLN A 117 -5.10 9.87 -19.14
C GLN A 117 -5.03 9.12 -17.80
N ASN A 118 -3.81 8.81 -17.35
CA ASN A 118 -3.54 8.02 -16.14
C ASN A 118 -4.10 6.58 -16.16
N GLU A 119 -4.58 6.10 -17.31
CA GLU A 119 -4.93 4.69 -17.50
C GLU A 119 -3.77 3.93 -18.14
N GLY A 120 -3.78 2.62 -17.97
CA GLY A 120 -2.81 1.73 -18.61
C GLY A 120 -3.46 0.57 -19.34
N LEU A 121 -2.69 -0.03 -20.25
CA LEU A 121 -3.02 -1.29 -20.89
C LEU A 121 -1.84 -2.24 -20.72
N GLN A 122 -2.06 -3.36 -20.04
CA GLN A 122 -1.04 -4.39 -19.88
C GLN A 122 -1.10 -5.37 -21.05
N LEU A 123 0.06 -5.60 -21.64
CA LEU A 123 0.27 -6.48 -22.78
C LEU A 123 1.19 -7.64 -22.37
N THR A 124 1.06 -8.76 -23.07
CA THR A 124 2.00 -9.88 -23.01
C THR A 124 2.38 -10.35 -24.40
N ALA A 125 3.63 -10.73 -24.58
CA ALA A 125 4.13 -11.23 -25.85
C ALA A 125 3.71 -12.70 -25.99
N ILE A 126 2.99 -13.02 -27.07
CA ILE A 126 2.60 -14.41 -27.35
C ILE A 126 3.64 -15.15 -28.20
N MET A 127 4.56 -14.41 -28.79
CA MET A 127 5.73 -14.94 -29.49
C MET A 127 6.86 -13.91 -29.52
N ASP A 128 8.07 -14.39 -29.80
CA ASP A 128 9.25 -13.55 -29.93
C ASP A 128 9.08 -12.56 -31.09
N HIS A 129 9.26 -11.27 -30.81
CA HIS A 129 9.15 -10.21 -31.80
C HIS A 129 9.92 -8.96 -31.37
N ILE A 130 10.00 -8.00 -32.29
CA ILE A 130 10.57 -6.68 -32.03
C ILE A 130 9.41 -5.69 -31.89
N ASP A 131 9.33 -5.02 -30.75
CA ASP A 131 8.37 -3.95 -30.45
C ASP A 131 9.09 -2.60 -30.43
N GLY A 132 9.13 -1.94 -31.59
CA GLY A 132 9.93 -0.73 -31.78
C GLY A 132 11.43 -1.06 -31.77
N ASP A 133 12.14 -0.62 -30.74
CA ASP A 133 13.57 -0.92 -30.54
C ASP A 133 13.81 -2.00 -29.47
N GLU A 134 12.74 -2.52 -28.84
CA GLU A 134 12.84 -3.56 -27.80
C GLU A 134 12.62 -4.95 -28.38
N GLU A 135 13.56 -5.86 -28.14
CA GLU A 135 13.35 -7.29 -28.34
C GLU A 135 12.48 -7.84 -27.21
N ARG A 136 11.33 -8.44 -27.55
CA ARG A 136 10.42 -9.06 -26.60
C ARG A 136 10.39 -10.57 -26.81
N ASN A 137 10.64 -11.32 -25.75
CA ASN A 137 10.49 -12.76 -25.72
C ASN A 137 9.06 -13.16 -25.35
N THR A 138 8.69 -14.38 -25.75
CA THR A 138 7.41 -14.98 -25.42
C THR A 138 7.18 -15.00 -23.90
N GLY A 139 6.06 -14.45 -23.45
CA GLY A 139 5.69 -14.32 -22.04
C GLY A 139 6.07 -12.98 -21.41
N ASP A 140 6.92 -12.17 -22.06
CA ASP A 140 7.27 -10.84 -21.55
C ASP A 140 6.01 -9.98 -21.39
N MET A 141 5.96 -9.24 -20.29
CA MET A 141 4.86 -8.32 -20.00
C MET A 141 5.35 -6.88 -19.98
N TRP A 142 4.57 -6.00 -20.60
CA TRP A 142 4.81 -4.56 -20.59
C TRP A 142 3.48 -3.81 -20.47
N GLN A 143 3.59 -2.50 -20.29
CA GLN A 143 2.45 -1.63 -20.07
C GLN A 143 2.55 -0.41 -20.96
N LEU A 144 1.44 -0.07 -21.59
CA LEU A 144 1.25 1.19 -22.30
C LEU A 144 0.49 2.15 -21.39
N GLU A 145 1.02 3.35 -21.17
CA GLU A 145 0.36 4.41 -20.41
C GLU A 145 -0.27 5.43 -21.38
N GLY A 146 -1.51 5.87 -21.10
CA GLY A 146 -2.20 6.83 -21.95
C GLY A 146 -1.76 8.29 -21.71
N PRO A 147 -2.24 9.26 -22.53
CA PRO A 147 -3.29 9.09 -23.53
C PRO A 147 -2.76 8.59 -24.88
N LEU A 148 -3.24 7.43 -25.33
CA LEU A 148 -2.91 6.89 -26.65
C LEU A 148 -3.98 5.92 -27.17
N THR A 149 -3.99 5.66 -28.48
CA THR A 149 -4.77 4.57 -29.08
C THR A 149 -3.81 3.44 -29.44
N TYR A 150 -3.99 2.29 -28.80
CA TYR A 150 -3.16 1.12 -29.08
C TYR A 150 -3.57 0.50 -30.42
N MET A 151 -2.59 0.17 -31.24
CA MET A 151 -2.74 -0.53 -32.51
C MET A 151 -2.33 -1.99 -32.31
N PRO A 152 -3.28 -2.94 -32.18
CA PRO A 152 -2.95 -4.32 -31.86
C PRO A 152 -2.07 -5.00 -32.91
N THR A 153 -1.11 -5.80 -32.46
CA THR A 153 -0.21 -6.58 -33.31
C THR A 153 -0.51 -8.08 -33.16
N PRO A 154 -0.16 -8.93 -34.14
CA PRO A 154 -0.35 -10.37 -34.03
C PRO A 154 0.59 -11.06 -33.03
N PHE A 155 1.51 -10.31 -32.40
CA PHE A 155 2.56 -10.84 -31.52
C PHE A 155 2.32 -10.50 -30.05
N ALA A 156 1.33 -9.65 -29.76
CA ALA A 156 1.01 -9.21 -28.41
C ALA A 156 -0.48 -9.44 -28.11
N GLU A 157 -0.77 -9.81 -26.87
CA GLU A 157 -2.13 -9.96 -26.36
C GLU A 157 -2.42 -8.96 -25.24
N ILE A 158 -3.65 -8.44 -25.23
CA ILE A 158 -4.13 -7.54 -24.19
C ILE A 158 -4.53 -8.36 -22.97
N VAL A 159 -3.77 -8.24 -21.88
CA VAL A 159 -4.05 -8.96 -20.63
C VAL A 159 -5.16 -8.27 -19.86
N LYS A 160 -5.02 -6.96 -19.60
CA LYS A 160 -6.02 -6.18 -18.87
C LYS A 160 -5.84 -4.68 -19.03
N ARG A 161 -6.92 -3.93 -18.77
CA ARG A 161 -6.88 -2.48 -18.55
C ARG A 161 -6.53 -2.18 -17.11
N LEU A 162 -5.73 -1.14 -16.90
CA LEU A 162 -5.28 -0.68 -15.60
C LEU A 162 -5.89 0.67 -15.29
N GLN A 163 -6.36 0.80 -14.06
CA GLN A 163 -6.89 2.04 -13.51
C GLN A 163 -5.92 2.57 -12.46
N PRO A 164 -5.76 3.90 -12.35
CA PRO A 164 -4.87 4.45 -11.35
C PRO A 164 -5.47 4.32 -9.96
N CYS A 165 -4.61 4.19 -8.97
CA CYS A 165 -4.96 4.35 -7.57
C CYS A 165 -4.86 5.84 -7.19
N ILE A 166 -5.91 6.39 -6.60
CA ILE A 166 -5.93 7.81 -6.20
C ILE A 166 -5.37 7.96 -4.79
N ILE A 167 -4.25 8.67 -4.68
CA ILE A 167 -3.59 8.99 -3.41
C ILE A 167 -4.07 10.37 -2.95
N LYS A 168 -4.74 10.41 -1.79
CA LYS A 168 -5.22 11.64 -1.16
C LYS A 168 -4.23 12.17 -0.13
N HIS A 169 -4.50 13.37 0.38
CA HIS A 169 -3.73 13.93 1.49
C HIS A 169 -3.85 13.03 2.72
N GLY A 170 -2.72 12.76 3.38
CA GLY A 170 -2.65 11.82 4.50
C GLY A 170 -2.81 10.36 4.11
N GLU A 171 -2.70 10.00 2.83
CA GLU A 171 -2.69 8.61 2.36
C GLU A 171 -1.38 8.30 1.63
N ALA A 172 -0.98 7.05 1.68
CA ALA A 172 0.09 6.47 0.88
C ALA A 172 -0.36 5.11 0.33
N ILE A 173 0.21 4.69 -0.78
CA ILE A 173 0.02 3.33 -1.30
C ILE A 173 1.21 2.49 -0.91
N ARG A 174 0.94 1.32 -0.33
CA ARG A 174 1.93 0.28 -0.11
C ARG A 174 2.01 -0.62 -1.33
N LEU A 175 3.19 -0.68 -1.92
CA LEU A 175 3.50 -1.53 -3.05
C LEU A 175 4.38 -2.69 -2.61
N ARG A 176 4.33 -3.76 -3.40
CA ARG A 176 5.22 -4.92 -3.31
C ARG A 176 5.77 -5.27 -4.69
N ALA A 177 7.05 -5.54 -4.78
CA ALA A 177 7.69 -6.01 -6.00
C ALA A 177 7.35 -7.49 -6.24
N LYS A 178 6.76 -7.82 -7.39
CA LYS A 178 6.51 -9.22 -7.77
C LYS A 178 7.78 -9.94 -8.23
N GLN A 179 8.74 -9.18 -8.73
CA GLN A 179 10.07 -9.60 -9.12
C GLN A 179 11.01 -8.40 -9.03
N ASP A 180 12.30 -8.62 -9.24
CA ASP A 180 13.30 -7.56 -9.28
C ASP A 180 12.93 -6.53 -10.36
N LEU A 181 12.89 -5.26 -9.99
CA LEU A 181 12.45 -4.16 -10.85
C LEU A 181 13.12 -2.83 -10.47
N ILE A 182 13.02 -1.85 -11.35
CA ILE A 182 13.35 -0.46 -11.06
C ILE A 182 12.03 0.30 -10.89
N ASP A 183 11.82 0.92 -9.73
CA ASP A 183 10.60 1.66 -9.46
C ASP A 183 10.54 2.98 -10.27
N LYS A 184 9.39 3.67 -10.25
CA LYS A 184 9.20 4.94 -10.96
C LYS A 184 10.15 6.07 -10.53
N LYS A 185 10.84 5.92 -9.39
CA LYS A 185 11.84 6.88 -8.88
C LYS A 185 13.27 6.49 -9.27
N GLY A 186 13.44 5.41 -10.03
CA GLY A 186 14.75 4.91 -10.45
C GLY A 186 15.46 4.09 -9.37
N LYS A 187 14.78 3.66 -8.31
CA LYS A 187 15.38 2.81 -7.27
C LYS A 187 15.17 1.34 -7.61
N GLU A 188 16.25 0.57 -7.52
CA GLU A 188 16.22 -0.89 -7.63
C GLU A 188 15.45 -1.48 -6.45
N ARG A 189 14.52 -2.39 -6.76
CA ARG A 189 13.69 -3.12 -5.81
C ARG A 189 13.89 -4.60 -6.02
N VAL A 190 14.06 -5.33 -4.92
CA VAL A 190 14.17 -6.79 -4.96
C VAL A 190 12.81 -7.45 -4.83
N THR A 191 12.71 -8.68 -5.30
CA THR A 191 11.49 -9.50 -5.21
C THR A 191 10.94 -9.54 -3.79
N SER A 192 9.64 -9.30 -3.64
CA SER A 192 8.91 -9.19 -2.37
C SER A 192 9.26 -7.99 -1.49
N GLU A 193 10.14 -7.08 -1.92
CA GLU A 193 10.36 -5.81 -1.23
C GLU A 193 9.07 -4.99 -1.24
N GLU A 194 8.77 -4.31 -0.13
CA GLU A 194 7.61 -3.43 0.00
C GLU A 194 8.05 -2.00 0.29
N TRP A 195 7.34 -1.03 -0.29
CA TRP A 195 7.62 0.40 -0.11
C TRP A 195 6.34 1.25 -0.22
N LEU A 196 6.47 2.53 0.14
CA LEU A 196 5.36 3.49 0.09
C LEU A 196 5.52 4.49 -1.05
N ILE A 197 4.39 4.82 -1.70
CA ILE A 197 4.25 5.97 -2.59
C ILE A 197 3.28 6.97 -1.97
N ARG A 198 3.72 8.23 -1.86
CA ARG A 198 3.01 9.32 -1.16
C ARG A 198 2.60 10.48 -2.07
N GLU A 199 2.93 10.40 -3.36
CA GLU A 199 2.69 11.48 -4.32
C GLU A 199 1.19 11.65 -4.55
N LEU A 200 0.69 12.86 -4.30
CA LEU A 200 -0.73 13.15 -4.42
C LEU A 200 -1.20 13.00 -5.86
N GLY A 201 -2.39 12.41 -6.03
CA GLY A 201 -3.01 12.25 -7.34
C GLY A 201 -3.07 10.79 -7.80
N ALA A 202 -3.12 10.62 -9.11
CA ALA A 202 -3.29 9.31 -9.73
C ALA A 202 -1.93 8.61 -9.84
N TYR A 203 -1.79 7.47 -9.16
CA TYR A 203 -0.64 6.59 -9.31
C TYR A 203 -1.06 5.34 -10.07
N LEU A 204 -0.44 5.10 -11.23
CA LEU A 204 -0.66 3.90 -12.03
C LEU A 204 0.45 2.88 -11.73
N PRO A 205 0.16 1.76 -11.06
CA PRO A 205 1.16 0.74 -10.78
C PRO A 205 1.74 0.17 -12.07
N GLY A 206 3.04 -0.13 -12.06
CA GLY A 206 3.75 -0.83 -13.13
C GLY A 206 3.43 -2.33 -13.17
N VAL A 207 3.93 -2.99 -14.21
CA VAL A 207 3.66 -4.41 -14.53
C VAL A 207 3.93 -5.34 -13.34
N TYR A 208 5.05 -5.10 -12.65
CA TYR A 208 5.54 -5.93 -11.55
C TYR A 208 5.36 -5.29 -10.18
N GLU A 209 4.62 -4.17 -10.11
CA GLU A 209 4.23 -3.53 -8.86
C GLU A 209 2.85 -4.04 -8.43
N GLU A 210 2.79 -4.66 -7.26
CA GLU A 210 1.55 -5.11 -6.64
C GLU A 210 1.07 -4.10 -5.61
N VAL A 211 -0.18 -3.64 -5.72
CA VAL A 211 -0.81 -2.79 -4.71
C VAL A 211 -1.25 -3.66 -3.54
N VAL A 212 -0.54 -3.55 -2.41
CA VAL A 212 -0.88 -4.26 -1.17
C VAL A 212 -2.06 -3.58 -0.46
N GLY A 213 -2.08 -2.25 -0.46
CA GLY A 213 -3.17 -1.48 0.13
C GLY A 213 -2.85 0.00 0.29
N VAL A 214 -3.83 0.74 0.84
CA VAL A 214 -3.67 2.15 1.19
C VAL A 214 -3.35 2.26 2.68
N VAL A 215 -2.26 2.96 3.00
CA VAL A 215 -1.86 3.30 4.36
C VAL A 215 -2.33 4.71 4.66
N ARG A 216 -3.09 4.87 5.74
CA ARG A 216 -3.58 6.18 6.19
C ARG A 216 -2.67 6.74 7.26
N ALA A 217 -2.50 8.05 7.25
CA ALA A 217 -1.80 8.76 8.29
C ALA A 217 -2.55 8.67 9.62
N HIS A 218 -1.78 8.52 10.69
CA HIS A 218 -2.26 8.77 12.03
C HIS A 218 -2.21 10.27 12.30
N THR A 219 -3.34 10.83 12.72
CA THR A 219 -3.42 12.23 13.16
C THR A 219 -2.90 12.37 14.58
N LEU A 220 -1.87 13.19 14.76
CA LEU A 220 -1.28 13.52 16.04
C LEU A 220 -1.89 14.83 16.55
N THR A 221 -2.02 14.93 17.86
CA THR A 221 -2.53 16.15 18.51
C THR A 221 -1.73 16.42 19.77
N GLU A 222 -1.92 17.59 20.37
CA GLU A 222 -1.29 17.91 21.65
C GLU A 222 -1.57 16.88 22.76
N ASN A 223 -2.62 16.06 22.63
CA ASN A 223 -3.01 15.05 23.62
C ASN A 223 -2.72 13.61 23.17
N LYS A 224 -2.23 13.40 21.95
CA LYS A 224 -2.06 12.08 21.34
C LYS A 224 -0.71 11.98 20.62
N ALA A 225 0.10 11.03 21.08
CA ALA A 225 1.36 10.62 20.47
C ALA A 225 1.30 9.15 20.02
N LEU A 226 2.29 8.73 19.24
CA LEU A 226 2.46 7.33 18.84
C LEU A 226 3.76 6.78 19.41
N LEU A 227 3.67 5.63 20.06
CA LEU A 227 4.83 4.81 20.34
C LEU A 227 5.13 3.95 19.11
N MET A 228 6.28 4.22 18.50
CA MET A 228 6.77 3.54 17.31
C MET A 228 7.87 2.57 17.68
N ARG A 229 8.03 1.52 16.87
CA ARG A 229 9.13 0.56 16.93
C ARG A 229 9.68 0.25 15.55
N ALA A 230 10.99 0.15 15.42
CA ALA A 230 11.64 -0.29 14.21
C ALA A 230 11.69 -1.84 14.17
N LYS A 231 11.12 -2.44 13.12
CA LYS A 231 11.20 -3.90 12.90
C LYS A 231 12.57 -4.35 12.41
N GLN A 232 13.27 -3.45 11.73
CA GLN A 232 14.61 -3.63 11.18
C GLN A 232 15.35 -2.30 11.22
N THR A 233 16.68 -2.32 11.07
CA THR A 233 17.46 -1.07 10.98
C THR A 233 17.04 -0.31 9.72
N CYS A 234 16.55 0.92 9.89
CA CYS A 234 15.98 1.73 8.82
C CYS A 234 16.07 3.22 9.13
N GLU A 235 15.77 4.05 8.14
CA GLU A 235 15.43 5.45 8.35
C GLU A 235 13.92 5.54 8.59
N ASP A 236 13.51 6.29 9.63
CA ASP A 236 12.09 6.48 9.94
C ASP A 236 11.42 7.50 8.99
N ALA A 237 10.09 7.60 9.04
CA ALA A 237 9.33 8.53 8.20
C ALA A 237 9.67 10.01 8.41
N LEU A 238 10.41 10.38 9.47
CA LEU A 238 10.90 11.74 9.73
C LEU A 238 12.35 11.94 9.25
N GLY A 239 13.01 10.89 8.75
CA GLY A 239 14.38 10.94 8.26
C GLY A 239 15.45 10.60 9.31
N ASN A 240 15.09 10.00 10.44
CA ASN A 240 16.05 9.62 11.47
C ASN A 240 16.44 8.14 11.37
N GLU A 241 17.71 7.83 11.56
CA GLU A 241 18.19 6.44 11.63
C GLU A 241 17.71 5.74 12.92
N ARG A 242 17.17 4.52 12.76
CA ARG A 242 16.68 3.65 13.82
C ARG A 242 17.29 2.26 13.68
N ASN A 243 17.75 1.66 14.77
CA ASN A 243 18.18 0.26 14.78
C ASN A 243 16.97 -0.67 14.99
N ALA A 244 17.11 -1.92 14.58
CA ALA A 244 16.09 -2.94 14.84
C ALA A 244 15.77 -3.04 16.34
N GLY A 245 14.49 -2.94 16.68
CA GLY A 245 13.98 -2.95 18.05
C GLY A 245 13.97 -1.59 18.76
N ASP A 246 14.55 -0.54 18.17
CA ASP A 246 14.48 0.80 18.76
C ASP A 246 13.02 1.24 18.86
N GLU A 247 12.66 1.82 20.01
CA GLU A 247 11.35 2.43 20.24
C GLU A 247 11.49 3.94 20.42
N TRP A 248 10.56 4.69 19.85
CA TRP A 248 10.53 6.15 19.96
C TRP A 248 9.10 6.67 20.00
N LEU A 249 8.95 7.90 20.47
CA LEU A 249 7.68 8.59 20.49
C LEU A 249 7.62 9.59 19.34
N VAL A 250 6.51 9.61 18.62
CA VAL A 250 6.19 10.63 17.61
C VAL A 250 5.05 11.49 18.13
N THR A 251 5.23 12.80 18.14
CA THR A 251 4.29 13.76 18.72
C THR A 251 3.85 14.80 17.68
N SER A 252 2.86 15.63 18.03
CA SER A 252 2.42 16.74 17.17
C SER A 252 3.48 17.84 16.99
N GLU A 253 4.56 17.84 17.79
CA GLU A 253 5.70 18.74 17.58
C GLU A 253 6.57 18.30 16.39
N ASP A 254 6.55 17.01 16.05
CA ASP A 254 7.32 16.44 14.94
C ASP A 254 6.54 16.55 13.61
N THR A 255 5.27 16.14 13.63
CA THR A 255 4.36 16.22 12.48
C THR A 255 2.90 16.13 12.92
N GLU A 256 1.98 16.74 12.17
CA GLU A 256 0.54 16.58 12.40
C GLU A 256 0.02 15.23 11.90
N PHE A 257 0.63 14.70 10.84
CA PHE A 257 0.24 13.46 10.18
C PHE A 257 1.43 12.54 10.04
N TYR A 258 1.32 11.35 10.62
CA TYR A 258 2.38 10.36 10.58
C TYR A 258 1.95 9.12 9.80
N ILE A 259 2.65 8.81 8.71
CA ILE A 259 2.46 7.58 7.92
C ILE A 259 3.66 6.67 8.19
N PRO A 260 3.49 5.60 9.00
CA PRO A 260 4.58 4.71 9.33
C PRO A 260 5.21 4.08 8.08
N GLU A 261 6.54 3.99 8.04
CA GLU A 261 7.25 3.25 6.99
C GLU A 261 6.98 1.74 7.08
N VAL A 262 7.31 1.00 6.02
CA VAL A 262 7.12 -0.46 5.96
C VAL A 262 7.87 -1.20 7.08
N SER A 263 9.05 -0.68 7.45
CA SER A 263 9.91 -1.19 8.52
C SER A 263 9.52 -0.71 9.91
N GLU A 264 8.46 0.09 10.04
CA GLU A 264 7.98 0.60 11.32
C GLU A 264 6.74 -0.17 11.81
N GLU A 265 6.53 -0.11 13.11
CA GLU A 265 5.37 -0.64 13.80
C GLU A 265 4.81 0.41 14.74
N VAL A 266 3.50 0.70 14.63
CA VAL A 266 2.79 1.44 15.67
C VAL A 266 2.51 0.47 16.81
N VAL A 267 3.21 0.62 17.93
CA VAL A 267 3.05 -0.24 19.11
C VAL A 267 1.76 0.12 19.84
N VAL A 268 1.59 1.41 20.15
CA VAL A 268 0.41 1.92 20.86
C VAL A 268 0.25 3.43 20.66
N GLU A 269 -0.98 3.92 20.77
CA GLU A 269 -1.26 5.35 20.88
C GLU A 269 -1.10 5.79 22.34
N VAL A 270 -0.28 6.80 22.60
CA VAL A 270 0.04 7.28 23.95
C VAL A 270 -0.73 8.57 24.21
N ALA A 271 -1.58 8.56 25.25
CA ALA A 271 -2.27 9.76 25.71
C ALA A 271 -1.33 10.65 26.55
N ARG A 272 -1.52 11.96 26.48
CA ARG A 272 -0.77 12.92 27.30
C ARG A 272 -1.17 12.77 28.76
N THR A 273 -0.20 12.47 29.62
CA THR A 273 -0.36 12.49 31.07
C THR A 273 -0.39 13.94 31.52
N VAL A 274 -1.41 14.33 32.29
CA VAL A 274 -1.57 15.69 32.82
C VAL A 274 -1.64 15.62 34.34
N LEU A 275 -0.77 16.36 35.02
CA LEU A 275 -0.76 16.51 36.47
C LEU A 275 -1.32 17.87 36.85
N SER A 276 -2.32 17.88 37.74
CA SER A 276 -2.89 19.09 38.32
C SER A 276 -2.05 19.60 39.50
N ARG A 277 -2.43 20.75 40.08
CA ARG A 277 -1.69 21.43 41.17
C ARG A 277 -1.44 20.54 42.40
N GLN A 278 -2.35 19.62 42.70
CA GLN A 278 -2.30 18.72 43.86
C GLN A 278 -2.05 17.26 43.45
N GLU A 279 -1.51 17.03 42.26
CA GLU A 279 -1.23 15.70 41.76
C GLU A 279 0.27 15.50 41.53
N TYR A 280 0.71 14.26 41.68
CA TYR A 280 2.06 13.82 41.40
C TYR A 280 2.03 12.38 40.89
N CYS A 281 3.13 11.94 40.30
CA CYS A 281 3.30 10.54 39.94
C CYS A 281 4.76 10.12 40.11
N ILE A 282 4.97 8.82 40.25
CA ILE A 282 6.30 8.21 40.30
C ILE A 282 6.50 7.46 38.99
N ILE A 283 7.51 7.86 38.22
CA ILE A 283 7.86 7.22 36.95
C ILE A 283 8.94 6.19 37.23
N THR A 284 8.70 4.95 36.78
CA THR A 284 9.70 3.88 36.80
C THR A 284 10.55 3.89 35.55
N ASP A 285 11.82 3.53 35.70
CA ASP A 285 12.82 3.42 34.63
C ASP A 285 12.98 4.68 33.75
N PRO A 286 13.04 5.89 34.35
CA PRO A 286 12.99 7.16 33.63
C PRO A 286 14.09 7.28 32.57
N VAL A 287 13.74 7.86 31.43
CA VAL A 287 14.66 8.07 30.31
C VAL A 287 15.64 9.21 30.62
N ASN A 288 16.94 8.94 30.48
CA ASN A 288 17.96 9.98 30.62
C ASN A 288 18.07 10.88 29.39
N SER A 289 18.89 11.93 29.47
CA SER A 289 19.15 12.86 28.35
C SER A 289 19.77 12.22 27.11
N LYS A 290 20.29 10.99 27.22
CA LYS A 290 20.81 10.19 26.10
C LYS A 290 19.76 9.24 25.51
N GLY A 291 18.50 9.34 25.93
CA GLY A 291 17.41 8.49 25.42
C GLY A 291 17.42 7.06 25.95
N ARG A 292 18.16 6.76 27.02
CA ARG A 292 18.23 5.40 27.61
C ARG A 292 17.49 5.32 28.93
N ASN A 293 16.71 4.25 29.11
CA ASN A 293 15.98 3.95 30.34
C ASN A 293 16.95 3.67 31.49
N GLN A 294 16.69 4.27 32.64
CA GLN A 294 17.48 4.07 33.85
C GLN A 294 16.84 2.98 34.71
N LEU A 295 17.09 1.73 34.34
CA LEU A 295 16.49 0.55 34.98
C LEU A 295 16.65 0.57 36.51
N GLY A 296 15.53 0.31 37.21
CA GLY A 296 15.41 0.30 38.67
C GLY A 296 15.33 1.67 39.32
N LYS A 297 15.47 2.77 38.56
CA LYS A 297 15.32 4.12 39.12
C LYS A 297 13.87 4.57 39.12
N ARG A 298 13.57 5.50 40.01
CA ARG A 298 12.27 6.13 40.18
C ARG A 298 12.42 7.65 40.13
N GLU A 299 11.55 8.31 39.38
CA GLU A 299 11.51 9.77 39.27
C GLU A 299 10.17 10.30 39.77
N LEU A 300 10.20 11.20 40.76
CA LEU A 300 9.01 11.92 41.22
C LEU A 300 8.75 13.12 40.30
N ARG A 301 7.64 13.10 39.56
CA ARG A 301 7.13 14.29 38.84
C ARG A 301 5.95 14.89 39.60
N LYS A 302 5.97 16.21 39.76
CA LYS A 302 4.99 16.96 40.56
C LYS A 302 4.67 18.32 39.97
N GLY A 303 3.50 18.85 40.34
CA GLY A 303 3.05 20.18 39.95
C GLY A 303 2.40 20.20 38.57
N VAL A 304 1.84 21.36 38.20
CA VAL A 304 1.08 21.55 36.96
C VAL A 304 2.00 21.32 35.76
N THR A 305 1.94 20.12 35.21
CA THR A 305 2.82 19.64 34.14
C THR A 305 2.06 18.65 33.28
N SER A 306 2.52 18.49 32.05
CA SER A 306 1.91 17.56 31.13
C SER A 306 2.98 17.00 30.20
N PHE A 307 2.99 15.69 29.99
CA PHE A 307 4.03 15.01 29.26
C PHE A 307 3.50 13.68 28.70
N PHE A 308 4.20 13.12 27.74
CA PHE A 308 3.99 11.74 27.31
C PHE A 308 4.98 10.83 28.04
N LEU A 309 4.55 9.63 28.39
CA LEU A 309 5.47 8.59 28.87
C LEU A 309 6.36 8.16 27.72
N ARG A 310 7.66 8.10 27.98
CA ARG A 310 8.65 7.65 27.00
C ARG A 310 8.67 6.12 26.92
N PRO A 311 9.26 5.53 25.85
CA PRO A 311 9.34 4.09 25.72
C PRO A 311 9.97 3.41 26.95
N GLY A 312 9.23 2.48 27.57
CA GLY A 312 9.63 1.77 28.78
C GLY A 312 9.50 2.53 30.10
N GLU A 313 8.99 3.77 30.09
CA GLU A 313 8.52 4.43 31.31
C GLU A 313 7.12 3.93 31.67
N ASP A 314 6.84 3.81 32.97
CA ASP A 314 5.50 3.51 33.48
C ASP A 314 5.22 4.33 34.76
N LEU A 315 3.94 4.44 35.14
CA LEU A 315 3.49 5.15 36.33
C LEU A 315 3.25 4.18 37.49
N GLU A 316 4.13 4.20 38.49
CA GLU A 316 3.96 3.43 39.73
C GLU A 316 2.78 4.01 40.53
N GLY A 317 1.68 3.26 40.60
CA GLY A 317 0.46 3.68 41.29
C GLY A 317 -0.38 4.73 40.54
N GLY A 318 -0.03 5.06 39.29
CA GLY A 318 -0.75 6.03 38.46
C GLY A 318 -0.56 7.49 38.89
N ILE A 319 -1.59 8.32 38.67
CA ILE A 319 -1.61 9.71 39.12
C ILE A 319 -2.14 9.76 40.56
N LEU A 320 -1.31 10.20 41.49
CA LEU A 320 -1.57 10.25 42.91
C LEU A 320 -1.89 11.68 43.37
N LYS A 321 -2.74 11.81 44.39
CA LYS A 321 -3.04 13.10 45.00
C LYS A 321 -2.11 13.38 46.17
N SER A 322 -1.70 14.63 46.31
CA SER A 322 -0.95 15.11 47.47
C SER A 322 -1.79 14.98 48.73
N TYR A 323 -1.16 14.59 49.83
CA TYR A 323 -1.79 14.62 51.14
C TYR A 323 -1.84 16.07 51.63
N ILE A 324 -3.00 16.54 52.05
CA ILE A 324 -3.17 17.83 52.70
C ILE A 324 -3.38 17.52 54.17
N LEU A 325 -2.42 17.88 55.01
CA LEU A 325 -2.48 17.64 56.45
C LEU A 325 -2.97 18.90 57.13
N GLU A 326 -4.06 18.80 57.89
CA GLU A 326 -4.53 19.83 58.82
C GLU A 326 -3.70 19.86 60.11
N ASN A 327 -3.95 20.81 61.02
CA ASN A 327 -3.13 21.01 62.23
C ASN A 327 -3.01 19.74 63.10
N ASP A 328 -4.04 18.90 63.10
CA ASP A 328 -4.15 17.72 63.96
C ASP A 328 -3.88 16.41 63.20
N GLU A 329 -3.40 16.48 61.95
CA GLU A 329 -3.11 15.32 61.11
C GLU A 329 -1.60 15.11 60.94
N ALA A 330 -1.22 13.83 60.81
CA ALA A 330 0.16 13.46 60.52
C ALA A 330 0.23 12.22 59.62
N LEU A 331 1.23 12.17 58.74
CA LEU A 331 1.58 10.97 57.99
C LEU A 331 2.75 10.27 58.66
N VAL A 332 2.64 8.96 58.82
CA VAL A 332 3.78 8.13 59.23
C VAL A 332 4.35 7.46 57.99
N LEU A 333 5.65 7.63 57.77
CA LEU A 333 6.35 7.24 56.54
C LEU A 333 7.50 6.30 56.87
N SER A 334 7.70 5.25 56.08
CA SER A 334 8.91 4.42 56.09
C SER A 334 9.76 4.63 54.85
N ALA A 335 11.08 4.61 55.01
CA ALA A 335 12.01 4.62 53.88
C ALA A 335 12.22 3.20 53.33
N VAL A 336 11.88 2.99 52.05
CA VAL A 336 12.04 1.70 51.35
C VAL A 336 13.42 1.54 50.71
N ASP A 337 14.13 2.64 50.45
CA ASP A 337 15.47 2.63 49.85
C ASP A 337 16.40 3.65 50.52
N HIS A 338 17.69 3.57 50.21
CA HIS A 338 18.68 4.53 50.66
C HIS A 338 18.42 5.90 50.04
N PHE A 339 18.30 6.92 50.89
CA PHE A 339 18.19 8.31 50.47
C PHE A 339 19.19 9.19 51.22
N ASP A 340 19.49 10.33 50.62
CA ASP A 340 20.19 11.44 51.25
C ASP A 340 19.20 12.58 51.53
N ASP A 341 18.99 12.88 52.81
CA ASP A 341 18.13 13.98 53.22
C ASP A 341 18.95 15.24 53.54
N TYR A 342 19.00 16.16 52.58
CA TYR A 342 19.67 17.45 52.72
C TYR A 342 18.81 18.51 53.45
N SER A 343 17.59 18.18 53.90
CA SER A 343 16.70 19.15 54.56
C SER A 343 17.15 19.50 55.99
N ILE A 344 18.11 18.75 56.57
CA ILE A 344 18.67 19.03 57.89
C ILE A 344 19.96 19.86 57.75
N LYS A 345 19.83 21.19 57.65
CA LYS A 345 20.94 22.10 58.02
C LYS A 345 21.12 22.04 59.54
N ARG A 346 22.04 21.19 60.03
CA ARG A 346 22.40 21.14 61.46
C ARG A 346 22.83 22.54 61.94
N LYS A 347 22.00 23.20 62.77
CA LYS A 347 22.49 24.19 63.74
C LYS A 347 22.75 23.46 65.06
N PRO A 348 23.91 23.63 65.70
CA PRO A 348 24.25 22.85 66.89
C PRO A 348 23.76 23.60 68.13
N TYR A 349 22.53 23.38 68.59
CA TYR A 349 22.19 23.62 70.00
C TYR A 349 21.17 22.59 70.51
N HIS A 350 21.48 22.08 71.70
CA HIS A 350 20.73 21.11 72.49
C HIS A 350 19.21 21.31 72.45
N PHE A 351 18.49 20.34 71.88
CA PHE A 351 17.22 19.83 72.39
C PHE A 351 17.06 18.40 71.86
N VAL A 352 16.82 17.45 72.76
CA VAL A 352 16.48 16.06 72.43
C VAL A 352 15.13 16.08 71.69
N LYS A 353 15.15 15.84 70.37
CA LYS A 353 13.96 15.43 69.60
C LYS A 353 14.27 14.07 68.98
N MET A 354 13.62 13.03 69.51
CA MET A 354 13.50 11.72 68.85
C MET A 354 12.56 11.85 67.64
N THR A 355 13.03 12.45 66.55
CA THR A 355 12.43 12.37 65.20
C THR A 355 13.37 13.08 64.23
N GLY A 356 14.34 12.37 63.68
CA GLY A 356 15.24 12.94 62.68
C GLY A 356 16.01 11.83 61.98
N PHE A 357 16.11 11.93 60.65
CA PHE A 357 16.85 10.98 59.84
C PHE A 357 18.32 10.87 60.29
N MET A 358 18.80 9.63 60.41
CA MET A 358 20.19 9.34 60.05
C MET A 358 20.19 8.99 58.57
N SER A 359 20.94 9.75 57.76
CA SER A 359 21.27 9.39 56.37
C SER A 359 21.92 7.99 56.37
N GLY A 360 21.51 7.13 55.43
CA GLY A 360 22.14 5.81 55.24
C GLY A 360 21.41 4.57 55.75
N ILE A 361 20.16 4.64 56.19
CA ILE A 361 19.45 3.48 56.78
C ILE A 361 18.08 3.27 56.10
N SER A 362 17.85 2.08 55.54
CA SER A 362 16.55 1.60 55.06
C SER A 362 15.66 1.17 56.24
N ARG A 363 14.33 1.25 56.10
CA ARG A 363 13.30 0.95 57.13
C ARG A 363 13.22 1.91 58.33
N VAL A 364 13.69 3.15 58.18
CA VAL A 364 13.48 4.20 59.19
C VAL A 364 12.06 4.75 59.06
N VAL A 365 11.33 4.84 60.19
CA VAL A 365 9.97 5.38 60.27
C VAL A 365 10.00 6.83 60.80
N ARG A 366 9.20 7.73 60.23
CA ARG A 366 9.04 9.12 60.71
C ARG A 366 7.60 9.61 60.61
N ALA A 367 7.23 10.55 61.47
CA ALA A 367 5.97 11.29 61.36
C ALA A 367 6.18 12.66 60.71
N VAL A 368 5.27 13.04 59.82
CA VAL A 368 5.18 14.35 59.18
C VAL A 368 3.89 15.01 59.66
N MET A 369 4.01 16.01 60.54
CA MET A 369 2.87 16.73 61.14
C MET A 369 2.35 17.84 60.23
N GLY A 370 1.06 18.15 60.28
CA GLY A 370 0.49 19.35 59.66
C GLY A 370 0.75 20.67 60.42
N PRO A 371 0.29 21.82 59.90
CA PRO A 371 -0.42 21.97 58.62
C PRO A 371 0.56 22.08 57.44
N GLN A 372 0.54 21.12 56.51
CA GLN A 372 1.32 21.18 55.27
C GLN A 372 0.78 20.22 54.20
N SER A 373 1.10 20.49 52.93
CA SER A 373 0.91 19.51 51.85
C SER A 373 2.15 18.62 51.74
N TYR A 374 1.94 17.30 51.68
CA TYR A 374 2.99 16.32 51.59
C TYR A 374 2.85 15.46 50.33
N LEU A 375 3.99 15.23 49.66
CA LEU A 375 4.12 14.37 48.49
C LEU A 375 5.05 13.23 48.90
N LEU A 376 4.62 11.98 48.74
CA LEU A 376 5.50 10.84 48.96
C LEU A 376 6.67 10.93 47.99
N LYS A 377 7.88 10.82 48.52
CA LYS A 377 9.08 10.72 47.69
C LYS A 377 9.18 9.32 47.11
N ALA A 378 9.97 9.15 46.05
CA ALA A 378 10.15 7.88 45.36
C ALA A 378 10.68 6.73 46.25
N TYR A 379 11.30 7.06 47.39
CA TYR A 379 11.85 6.13 48.38
C TYR A 379 11.01 6.04 49.67
N GLU A 380 9.82 6.62 49.70
CA GLU A 380 8.94 6.64 50.89
C GLU A 380 7.65 5.88 50.61
N GLU A 381 7.15 5.17 51.61
CA GLU A 381 5.83 4.55 51.63
C GLU A 381 5.07 4.95 52.91
N LEU A 382 3.74 4.84 52.91
CA LEU A 382 2.95 5.00 54.12
C LEU A 382 3.22 3.82 55.05
N TRP A 383 3.51 4.13 56.32
CA TRP A 383 3.73 3.12 57.34
C TRP A 383 2.48 2.99 58.20
N ASP A 384 1.91 1.79 58.20
CA ASP A 384 0.80 1.41 59.06
C ASP A 384 1.28 0.41 60.12
N LYS A 385 0.72 0.51 61.32
CA LYS A 385 0.92 -0.47 62.39
C LYS A 385 -0.41 -0.81 63.03
N GLU A 386 -0.78 -2.08 62.96
CA GLU A 386 -1.89 -2.62 63.73
C GLU A 386 -1.55 -2.53 65.23
N LEU A 387 -2.42 -1.88 65.99
CA LEU A 387 -2.30 -1.78 67.45
C LEU A 387 -2.91 -3.03 68.09
N SER A 388 -2.32 -3.48 69.19
CA SER A 388 -2.91 -4.54 70.01
C SER A 388 -4.03 -3.96 70.89
N GLU A 389 -5.02 -4.78 71.24
CA GLU A 389 -6.18 -4.37 72.06
C GLU A 389 -5.77 -3.63 73.35
N GLU A 390 -4.67 -4.05 74.00
CA GLU A 390 -4.14 -3.41 75.21
C GLU A 390 -3.69 -1.95 75.00
N VAL A 391 -3.19 -1.61 73.80
CA VAL A 391 -2.72 -0.26 73.48
C VAL A 391 -3.88 0.63 73.03
N GLU A 392 -4.89 0.05 72.38
CA GLU A 392 -6.13 0.77 72.05
C GLU A 392 -6.89 1.20 73.30
N ASP A 393 -6.92 0.38 74.35
CA ASP A 393 -7.60 0.72 75.60
C ASP A 393 -6.87 1.79 76.43
N ILE A 394 -5.57 2.02 76.19
CA ILE A 394 -4.81 3.13 76.80
C ILE A 394 -5.06 4.46 76.07
N LEU A 395 -5.53 4.42 74.83
CA LEU A 395 -5.76 5.58 73.97
C LEU A 395 -7.23 6.08 73.99
N LYS A 396 -8.15 5.34 74.61
CA LYS A 396 -9.52 5.79 74.93
C LYS A 396 -9.53 6.65 76.18
#